data_AF-A0A2D6DQF5-F1
#
_entry.id   AF-A0A2D6DQF5-F1
#
_cell.length_a   1.000
_cell.length_b   1.000
_cell.length_c   1.000
_cell.angle_alpha   90.00
_cell.angle_beta   90.00
_cell.angle_gamma   90.00
#
_symmetry.space_group_name_H-M   'P 1'
#
loop_
_entity.id
_entity.type
_entity.pdbx_description
1 polymer ?
#
loop_
_entity_poly.entity_id
_entity_poly.type
_entity_poly.pdbx_seq_one_letter_code
_entity_poly.pdbx_strand_id
1 'polypeptide(L)'
;MRFFAQVIANALAIFLATYLMPQSFIFEGDILTLIIAGLILGLINFFIRPILMILASPLIALSLGLFIFIINIGLLWLLQYLVPELTINGFWAYFWGVLIIGAINIILGTKKKRKD
;
A
#
# COMPACT_ATOMS: atom_id res chain seq x y z
N MET A 1 8.09 14.72 9.76
CA MET A 1 6.97 15.30 8.98
C MET A 1 6.53 14.42 7.80
N ARG A 2 7.43 13.93 6.94
CA ARG A 2 7.07 13.04 5.81
C ARG A 2 6.33 11.74 6.19
N PHE A 3 6.72 11.08 7.28
CA PHE A 3 6.10 9.82 7.71
C PHE A 3 4.60 9.98 8.07
N PHE A 4 4.26 10.99 8.88
CA PHE A 4 2.88 11.27 9.26
C PHE A 4 1.99 11.63 8.05
N ALA A 5 2.50 12.44 7.12
CA ALA A 5 1.78 12.74 5.88
C ALA A 5 1.57 11.48 5.02
N GLN A 6 2.52 10.56 5.04
CA GLN A 6 2.43 9.29 4.31
C GLN A 6 1.45 8.31 4.96
N VAL A 7 1.37 8.28 6.29
CA VAL A 7 0.35 7.54 7.04
C VAL A 7 -1.05 8.02 6.67
N ILE A 8 -1.29 9.34 6.68
CA ILE A 8 -2.58 9.93 6.33
C ILE A 8 -2.93 9.65 4.86
N ALA A 9 -1.98 9.84 3.94
CA ALA A 9 -2.21 9.55 2.52
C ALA A 9 -2.47 8.06 2.26
N ASN A 10 -1.81 7.17 2.98
CA ASN A 10 -2.05 5.74 2.92
C ASN A 10 -3.45 5.38 3.44
N ALA A 11 -3.89 5.96 4.56
CA ALA A 11 -5.25 5.78 5.09
C ALA A 11 -6.31 6.23 4.08
N LEU A 12 -6.13 7.43 3.50
CA LEU A 12 -7.01 7.96 2.46
C LEU A 12 -7.00 7.09 1.20
N ALA A 13 -5.84 6.57 0.82
CA ALA A 13 -5.73 5.70 -0.34
C ALA A 13 -6.45 4.36 -0.14
N ILE A 14 -6.40 3.79 1.07
CA ILE A 14 -7.18 2.59 1.43
C ILE A 14 -8.67 2.91 1.36
N PHE A 15 -9.12 4.01 1.97
CA PHE A 15 -10.52 4.43 1.95
C PHE A 15 -11.06 4.67 0.53
N LEU A 16 -10.25 5.31 -0.33
CA LEU A 16 -10.65 5.53 -1.72
C LEU A 16 -10.61 4.23 -2.53
N ALA A 17 -9.69 3.31 -2.23
CA ALA A 17 -9.63 2.01 -2.88
C ALA A 17 -10.86 1.15 -2.57
N THR A 18 -11.40 1.22 -1.34
CA THR A 18 -12.66 0.51 -0.99
C THR A 18 -13.85 1.08 -1.76
N TYR A 19 -13.90 2.40 -1.95
CA TYR A 19 -14.94 3.04 -2.75
C TYR A 19 -14.84 2.71 -4.25
N LEU A 20 -13.61 2.61 -4.79
CA LEU A 20 -13.36 2.32 -6.20
C LEU A 20 -13.52 0.83 -6.54
N MET A 21 -13.33 -0.07 -5.58
CA MET A 21 -13.42 -1.53 -5.77
C MET A 21 -14.35 -2.19 -4.72
N PRO A 22 -15.63 -1.83 -4.69
CA PRO A 22 -16.55 -2.24 -3.62
C PRO A 22 -16.78 -3.76 -3.53
N GLN A 23 -16.53 -4.52 -4.61
CA GLN A 23 -16.70 -5.98 -4.65
C GLN A 23 -15.44 -6.75 -4.21
N SER A 24 -14.28 -6.11 -4.16
CA SER A 24 -13.00 -6.79 -3.97
C SER A 24 -12.14 -6.21 -2.86
N PHE A 25 -12.47 -5.01 -2.38
CA PHE A 25 -11.75 -4.28 -1.34
C PHE A 25 -12.78 -3.81 -0.30
N ILE A 26 -12.99 -4.65 0.70
CA ILE A 26 -14.03 -4.47 1.71
C ILE A 26 -13.36 -3.94 2.96
N PHE A 27 -13.89 -2.84 3.50
CA PHE A 27 -13.47 -2.29 4.78
C PHE A 27 -14.69 -2.10 5.67
N GLU A 28 -14.75 -2.85 6.76
CA GLU A 28 -15.90 -2.87 7.69
C GLU A 28 -15.61 -2.15 9.02
N GLY A 29 -14.45 -1.52 9.14
CA GLY A 29 -14.00 -0.87 10.37
C GLY A 29 -14.48 0.58 10.54
N ASP A 30 -14.36 1.07 11.77
CA ASP A 30 -14.61 2.48 12.11
C ASP A 30 -13.47 3.40 11.64
N ILE A 31 -13.69 4.72 11.75
CA ILE A 31 -12.69 5.76 11.47
C ILE A 31 -11.39 5.52 12.25
N LEU A 32 -11.48 5.03 13.49
CA LEU A 32 -10.31 4.66 14.29
C LEU A 32 -9.51 3.53 13.65
N THR A 33 -10.18 2.49 13.17
CA THR A 33 -9.54 1.37 12.47
C THR A 33 -8.88 1.85 11.17
N LEU A 34 -9.46 2.83 10.48
CA LEU A 34 -8.88 3.39 9.26
C LEU A 34 -7.56 4.12 9.54
N ILE A 35 -7.50 4.86 10.65
CA ILE A 35 -6.27 5.50 11.12
C ILE A 35 -5.22 4.45 11.51
N ILE A 36 -5.64 3.41 12.23
CA ILE A 36 -4.76 2.29 12.61
C ILE A 36 -4.21 1.58 11.37
N ALA A 37 -5.05 1.30 10.37
CA ALA A 37 -4.65 0.68 9.11
C ALA A 37 -3.62 1.54 8.35
N GLY A 38 -3.86 2.86 8.26
CA GLY A 38 -2.89 3.80 7.71
C GLY A 38 -1.56 3.80 8.46
N LEU A 39 -1.60 3.69 9.80
CA LEU A 39 -0.42 3.66 10.66
C LEU A 39 0.36 2.36 10.44
N ILE A 40 -0.30 1.21 10.42
CA ILE A 40 0.29 -0.10 10.13
C ILE A 40 0.92 -0.08 8.73
N LEU A 41 0.21 0.41 7.70
CA LEU A 41 0.76 0.51 6.35
C LEU A 41 1.97 1.45 6.29
N GLY A 42 1.96 2.55 7.05
CA GLY A 42 3.12 3.41 7.23
C GLY A 42 4.31 2.66 7.84
N LEU A 43 4.07 1.89 8.90
CA LEU A 43 5.08 1.12 9.61
C LEU A 43 5.69 0.02 8.73
N ILE A 44 4.85 -0.72 8.00
CA ILE A 44 5.26 -1.70 6.99
C ILE A 44 6.15 -1.03 5.93
N ASN A 45 5.77 0.14 5.43
CA ASN A 45 6.54 0.87 4.43
C ASN A 45 7.87 1.43 4.96
N PHE A 46 7.97 1.67 6.26
CA PHE A 46 9.18 2.18 6.88
C PHE A 46 10.16 1.08 7.29
N PHE A 47 9.68 -0.04 7.83
CA PHE A 47 10.53 -1.14 8.30
C PHE A 47 10.65 -2.27 7.27
N ILE A 48 9.53 -2.79 6.78
CA ILE A 48 9.50 -4.02 5.98
C ILE A 48 9.92 -3.74 4.54
N ARG A 49 9.39 -2.68 3.93
CA ARG A 49 9.66 -2.35 2.53
C ARG A 49 11.15 -2.16 2.22
N PRO A 50 11.96 -1.42 3.01
CA PRO A 50 13.39 -1.28 2.73
C PRO A 50 14.14 -2.61 2.80
N ILE A 51 13.82 -3.45 3.78
CA ILE A 51 14.42 -4.78 3.94
C ILE A 51 14.11 -5.64 2.72
N LEU A 52 12.84 -5.72 2.31
CA LEU A 52 12.44 -6.47 1.12
C LEU A 52 13.09 -5.92 -0.15
N MET A 53 13.24 -4.61 -0.29
CA MET A 53 13.91 -4.02 -1.45
C MET A 53 15.39 -4.37 -1.53
N ILE A 54 16.08 -4.45 -0.39
CA ILE A 54 17.50 -4.86 -0.35
C ILE A 54 17.62 -6.34 -0.71
N LEU A 55 16.82 -7.21 -0.07
CA LEU A 55 16.85 -8.64 -0.30
C LEU A 55 16.45 -9.01 -1.73
N ALA A 56 15.43 -8.33 -2.27
CA ALA A 56 14.95 -8.55 -3.62
C ALA A 56 15.71 -7.72 -4.67
N SER A 57 16.69 -6.89 -4.29
CA SER A 57 17.43 -6.05 -5.24
C SER A 57 17.99 -6.80 -6.47
N PRO A 58 18.61 -8.00 -6.36
CA PRO A 58 19.05 -8.75 -7.54
C PRO A 58 17.88 -9.19 -8.43
N LEU A 59 16.77 -9.63 -7.84
CA LEU A 59 15.56 -10.02 -8.57
C LEU A 59 14.88 -8.81 -9.23
N ILE A 60 14.87 -7.66 -8.55
CA ILE A 60 14.37 -6.40 -9.09
C ILE A 60 15.18 -6.00 -10.32
N ALA A 61 16.51 -6.10 -10.26
CA ALA A 61 17.38 -5.80 -11.40
C ALA A 61 17.14 -6.77 -12.56
N LEU A 62 17.04 -8.09 -12.28
CA LEU A 62 16.78 -9.11 -13.29
C LEU A 62 15.39 -8.96 -13.95
N SER A 63 14.39 -8.51 -13.20
CA SER A 63 13.01 -8.32 -13.66
C SER A 63 12.73 -6.91 -14.20
N LEU A 64 13.75 -6.06 -14.37
CA LEU A 64 13.63 -4.66 -14.81
C LEU A 64 12.67 -3.81 -13.94
N GLY A 65 12.53 -4.16 -12.66
CA GLY A 65 11.63 -3.47 -11.73
C GLY A 65 10.24 -4.09 -11.59
N LEU A 66 9.90 -5.14 -12.36
CA LEU A 66 8.59 -5.81 -12.23
C LEU A 66 8.38 -6.40 -10.84
N PHE A 67 9.45 -6.91 -10.20
CA PHE A 67 9.36 -7.48 -8.85
C PHE A 67 8.95 -6.45 -7.78
N ILE A 68 9.07 -5.15 -8.05
CA ILE A 68 8.58 -4.09 -7.16
C ILE A 68 7.05 -4.17 -6.99
N PHE A 69 6.32 -4.54 -8.04
CA PHE A 69 4.87 -4.74 -7.96
C PHE A 69 4.53 -5.90 -7.03
N ILE A 70 5.26 -7.02 -7.15
CA ILE A 70 5.08 -8.19 -6.28
C ILE A 70 5.33 -7.83 -4.81
N ILE A 71 6.38 -7.06 -4.53
CA ILE A 71 6.64 -6.57 -3.16
C ILE A 71 5.47 -5.73 -2.67
N ASN A 72 5.00 -4.74 -3.44
CA ASN A 72 3.89 -3.87 -3.00
C ASN A 72 2.58 -4.67 -2.80
N ILE A 73 2.31 -5.68 -3.64
CA ILE A 73 1.18 -6.60 -3.46
C ILE A 73 1.34 -7.37 -2.15
N GLY A 74 2.53 -7.91 -1.88
CA GLY A 74 2.85 -8.60 -0.64
C GLY A 74 2.70 -7.71 0.60
N LEU A 75 3.05 -6.42 0.51
CA LEU A 75 2.85 -5.46 1.60
C LEU A 75 1.37 -5.20 1.88
N LEU A 76 0.54 -5.11 0.84
CA LEU A 76 -0.91 -4.96 0.99
C LEU A 76 -1.57 -6.22 1.55
N TRP A 77 -1.10 -7.38 1.10
CA TRP A 77 -1.52 -8.66 1.67
C TRP A 77 -1.17 -8.75 3.16
N LEU A 78 0.03 -8.32 3.54
CA LEU A 78 0.44 -8.26 4.94
C LEU A 78 -0.40 -7.24 5.74
N LEU A 79 -0.75 -6.10 5.14
CA LEU A 79 -1.63 -5.13 5.77
C LEU A 79 -3.00 -5.74 6.12
N GLN A 80 -3.64 -6.41 5.17
CA GLN A 80 -4.90 -7.11 5.42
C GLN A 80 -4.74 -8.16 6.52
N TYR A 81 -3.62 -8.90 6.53
CA TYR A 81 -3.38 -9.87 7.59
C TYR A 81 -3.30 -9.22 8.99
N LEU A 82 -2.81 -7.99 9.07
CA LEU A 82 -2.68 -7.23 10.32
C LEU A 82 -3.92 -6.39 10.67
N VAL A 83 -4.82 -6.15 9.70
CA VAL A 83 -6.04 -5.35 9.84
C VAL A 83 -7.22 -6.24 9.46
N PRO A 84 -7.84 -6.95 10.42
CA PRO A 84 -8.95 -7.87 10.17
C PRO A 84 -10.13 -7.22 9.46
N GLU A 85 -10.32 -5.92 9.67
CA GLU A 85 -11.41 -5.14 9.10
C GLU A 85 -11.17 -4.80 7.62
N LEU A 86 -9.97 -5.04 7.10
CA LEU A 86 -9.63 -4.87 5.69
C LEU A 86 -9.57 -6.23 5.01
N THR A 87 -10.57 -6.54 4.17
CA THR A 87 -10.59 -7.77 3.39
C THR A 87 -10.38 -7.47 1.91
N ILE A 88 -9.32 -8.04 1.33
CA ILE A 88 -9.03 -7.96 -0.10
C ILE A 88 -9.22 -9.37 -0.69
N ASN A 89 -10.11 -9.49 -1.67
CA ASN A 89 -10.51 -10.76 -2.26
C ASN A 89 -9.92 -10.96 -3.65
N GLY A 90 -9.03 -11.93 -3.78
CA GLY A 90 -8.44 -12.37 -5.05
C GLY A 90 -7.17 -11.62 -5.46
N PHE A 91 -6.32 -12.28 -6.25
CA PHE A 91 -5.04 -11.73 -6.70
C PHE A 91 -5.17 -10.39 -7.45
N TRP A 92 -6.18 -10.30 -8.33
CA TRP A 92 -6.46 -9.10 -9.10
C TRP A 92 -6.80 -7.89 -8.23
N ALA A 93 -7.43 -8.11 -7.07
CA ALA A 93 -7.75 -7.03 -6.15
C ALA A 93 -6.50 -6.43 -5.52
N TYR A 94 -5.50 -7.24 -5.16
CA TYR A 94 -4.21 -6.70 -4.73
C TYR A 94 -3.48 -5.97 -5.85
N PHE A 95 -3.49 -6.52 -7.07
CA PHE A 95 -2.84 -5.91 -8.22
C PHE A 95 -3.42 -4.51 -8.51
N TRP A 96 -4.74 -4.41 -8.64
CA TRP A 96 -5.42 -3.13 -8.83
C TRP A 96 -5.32 -2.23 -7.62
N GLY A 97 -5.37 -2.77 -6.40
CA GLY A 97 -5.17 -2.03 -5.16
C GLY A 97 -3.80 -1.33 -5.11
N VAL A 98 -2.71 -2.02 -5.46
CA VAL A 98 -1.38 -1.40 -5.58
C VAL A 98 -1.37 -0.26 -6.59
N LEU A 99 -2.00 -0.46 -7.75
CA LEU A 99 -2.06 0.56 -8.81
C LEU A 99 -2.85 1.79 -8.37
N ILE A 100 -4.03 1.60 -7.78
CA ILE A 100 -4.91 2.66 -7.29
C ILE A 100 -4.22 3.44 -6.17
N ILE A 101 -3.69 2.74 -5.15
CA ILE A 101 -2.96 3.38 -4.05
C ILE A 101 -1.73 4.12 -4.56
N GLY A 102 -1.03 3.56 -5.55
CA GLY A 102 0.07 4.21 -6.25
C GLY A 102 -0.36 5.50 -6.94
N ALA A 103 -1.45 5.46 -7.70
CA ALA A 103 -2.01 6.60 -8.43
C ALA A 103 -2.49 7.71 -7.47
N ILE A 104 -3.21 7.34 -6.41
CA ILE A 104 -3.70 8.29 -5.39
C ILE A 104 -2.51 9.00 -4.73
N ASN A 105 -1.45 8.28 -4.37
CA ASN A 105 -0.25 8.90 -3.78
C ASN A 105 0.48 9.85 -4.74
N ILE A 106 0.39 9.61 -6.05
CA ILE A 106 0.93 10.54 -7.06
C ILE A 106 0.08 11.81 -7.12
N ILE A 107 -1.25 11.67 -7.17
CA ILE A 107 -2.21 12.78 -7.23
C ILE A 107 -2.13 13.64 -5.97
N LEU A 108 -2.09 13.01 -4.79
CA LEU A 108 -1.96 13.69 -3.49
C LEU A 108 -0.56 14.29 -3.27
N GLY A 109 0.38 14.10 -4.21
CA GLY A 109 1.70 14.71 -4.14
C GLY A 109 2.62 14.14 -3.05
N THR A 110 2.21 13.11 -2.30
CA THR A 110 3.07 12.41 -1.34
C THR A 110 4.20 11.66 -2.03
N LYS A 111 3.98 11.22 -3.26
CA LYS A 111 5.01 10.72 -4.19
C LYS A 111 5.46 11.77 -5.22
N LYS A 112 5.66 13.04 -4.82
CA LYS A 112 6.22 14.04 -5.76
C LYS A 112 7.76 14.13 -5.67
N LYS A 113 8.38 13.75 -6.80
CA LYS A 113 9.77 13.95 -7.26
C LYS A 113 10.89 13.41 -6.36
N ARG A 114 11.36 12.18 -6.67
CA ARG A 114 12.81 11.92 -6.72
C ARG A 114 13.32 12.81 -7.86
N LYS A 115 13.72 14.02 -7.50
CA LYS A 115 14.41 14.94 -8.39
C LYS A 115 15.82 14.38 -8.50
N ASP A 116 16.12 13.89 -9.70
CA ASP A 116 17.41 13.52 -10.29
C ASP A 116 18.64 13.73 -9.39
#